data_AF-Q2KDD2-F1
#
_entry.id   AF-Q2KDD2-F1
#
_cell.length_a   1.000
_cell.length_b   1.000
_cell.length_c   1.000
_cell.angle_alpha   90.00
_cell.angle_beta   90.00
_cell.angle_gamma   90.00
#
_symmetry.space_group_name_H-M   'P 1'
#
loop_
_entity.id
_entity.type
_entity.pdbx_description
1 polymer ?
#
loop_
_entity_poly.entity_id
_entity_poly.type
_entity_poly.pdbx_seq_one_letter_code
_entity_poly.pdbx_strand_id
1 'polypeptide(L)' 'MKQETPSVTFDGDVAVGTTLPDTVEIHTIPDQLDYGYVVVNKKRVLVNPKTRTVIEVVQ' A
#
# COMPACT_ATOMS: atom_id res chain seq x y z
N MET A 1 -8.31 12.63 17.46
CA MET A 1 -8.07 13.18 16.11
C MET A 1 -8.02 12.00 15.15
N LYS A 2 -8.97 11.88 14.21
CA LYS A 2 -8.93 10.82 13.19
C LYS A 2 -7.94 11.29 12.14
N GLN A 3 -6.80 10.63 12.04
CA GLN A 3 -5.82 10.93 11.00
C GLN A 3 -6.39 10.43 9.67
N GLU A 4 -6.91 11.36 8.87
CA GLU A 4 -7.31 11.08 7.50
C GLU A 4 -6.02 10.91 6.68
N THR A 5 -5.61 9.65 6.47
CA THR A 5 -4.52 9.35 5.56
C THR A 5 -4.96 9.80 4.16
N PRO A 6 -4.23 10.72 3.50
CA PRO A 6 -4.58 11.16 2.16
C PRO A 6 -4.49 9.97 1.18
N SER A 7 -5.61 9.67 0.50
CA SER A 7 -5.65 8.57 -0.48
C SER A 7 -5.04 9.03 -1.79
N VAL A 8 -3.95 8.39 -2.22
CA VAL A 8 -3.40 8.57 -3.56
C VAL A 8 -4.29 7.83 -4.56
N THR A 9 -4.67 8.49 -5.64
CA THR A 9 -5.45 7.89 -6.73
C THR A 9 -4.47 7.23 -7.70
N PHE A 10 -4.66 5.94 -7.99
CA PHE A 10 -3.82 5.18 -8.92
C PHE A 10 -4.69 4.81 -10.14
N ASP A 11 -4.32 5.32 -11.32
CA ASP A 11 -4.96 4.94 -12.58
C ASP A 11 -4.51 3.51 -12.97
N GLY A 12 -5.23 2.52 -12.42
CA GLY A 12 -5.00 1.11 -12.70
C GLY A 12 -5.64 0.19 -11.65
N ASP A 13 -5.88 -1.06 -12.02
CA ASP A 13 -6.22 -2.10 -11.05
C ASP A 13 -4.98 -2.47 -10.23
N VAL A 14 -5.13 -2.40 -8.90
CA VAL A 14 -4.10 -2.87 -7.98
C VAL A 14 -4.23 -4.38 -7.86
N ALA A 15 -3.24 -5.11 -8.36
CA ALA A 15 -3.16 -6.56 -8.35
C ALA A 15 -1.88 -7.02 -7.63
N VAL A 16 -1.84 -8.30 -7.26
CA VAL A 16 -0.64 -8.93 -6.70
C VAL A 16 0.50 -8.85 -7.72
N GLY A 17 1.70 -8.47 -7.27
CA GLY A 17 2.87 -8.26 -8.11
C GLY A 17 3.00 -6.85 -8.71
N THR A 18 1.98 -5.99 -8.59
CA THR A 18 2.08 -4.59 -9.03
C THR A 18 3.08 -3.83 -8.17
N THR A 19 3.96 -3.06 -8.81
CA THR A 19 4.86 -2.11 -8.11
C THR A 19 4.17 -0.76 -8.00
N LEU A 20 4.05 -0.25 -6.76
CA LEU A 20 3.41 1.04 -6.49
C LEU A 20 4.39 2.21 -6.76
N PRO A 21 3.92 3.32 -7.35
CA PRO A 21 4.74 4.50 -7.58
C PRO A 21 5.24 5.08 -6.25
N ASP A 22 6.35 5.80 -6.28
CA ASP A 22 6.99 6.45 -5.13
C ASP A 22 6.09 7.48 -4.42
N THR A 23 5.14 8.06 -5.15
CA THR A 23 4.10 8.98 -4.66
C THR A 23 3.15 8.37 -3.62
N VAL A 24 3.09 7.04 -3.55
CA VAL A 24 2.24 6.33 -2.60
C VAL A 24 2.93 6.22 -1.25
N GLU A 25 2.29 6.72 -0.20
CA GLU A 25 2.81 6.57 1.17
C GLU A 25 2.60 5.13 1.66
N ILE A 26 3.68 4.43 1.99
CA ILE A 26 3.64 3.08 2.55
C ILE A 26 3.73 3.18 4.07
N HIS A 27 2.72 2.69 4.77
CA HIS A 27 2.77 2.58 6.22
C HIS A 27 3.41 1.26 6.62
N THR A 28 4.59 1.31 7.23
CA THR A 28 5.28 0.11 7.72
C THR A 28 4.64 -0.41 9.00
N ILE A 29 4.67 -1.73 9.19
CA ILE A 29 4.18 -2.38 10.39
C ILE A 29 5.35 -2.53 11.37
N PRO A 30 5.26 -2.01 12.61
CA PRO A 30 6.27 -2.23 13.63
C PRO A 30 6.57 -3.73 13.80
N ASP A 31 7.84 -4.08 13.96
CA ASP A 31 8.33 -5.46 14.11
C ASP A 31 8.14 -6.38 12.88
N GLN A 32 7.60 -5.88 11.76
CA GLN A 32 7.41 -6.62 10.50
C GLN A 32 8.01 -5.85 9.32
N LEU A 33 9.34 -5.83 9.22
CA LEU A 33 10.07 -5.01 8.23
C LEU A 33 9.83 -5.38 6.76
N ASP A 34 9.30 -6.57 6.50
CA ASP A 34 9.00 -7.05 5.14
C ASP A 34 7.56 -6.75 4.72
N TYR A 35 6.76 -6.14 5.60
CA TYR A 35 5.36 -5.83 5.36
C TYR A 35 5.04 -4.37 5.68
N GLY A 36 4.32 -3.75 4.76
CA GLY A 36 3.62 -2.50 4.97
C GLY A 36 2.21 -2.60 4.42
N TYR A 37 1.36 -1.65 4.77
CA TYR A 37 0.06 -1.52 4.15
C TYR A 37 -0.11 -0.16 3.50
N VAL A 38 -0.99 -0.14 2.51
CA VAL A 38 -1.37 1.05 1.76
C VAL A 38 -2.87 1.04 1.56
N VAL A 39 -3.48 2.22 1.49
CA VAL A 39 -4.85 2.37 1.01
C VAL A 39 -4.81 3.01 -0.38
N VAL A 40 -5.12 2.23 -1.41
CA VAL A 40 -5.13 2.67 -2.82
C VAL A 40 -6.49 2.37 -3.40
N ASN A 41 -7.10 3.32 -4.11
CA ASN A 41 -8.42 3.15 -4.71
C ASN A 41 -9.48 2.62 -3.71
N LYS A 42 -9.40 3.09 -2.44
CA LYS A 42 -10.24 2.67 -1.30
C LYS A 42 -10.09 1.20 -0.87
N LYS A 43 -9.09 0.48 -1.38
CA LYS A 43 -8.75 -0.89 -0.98
C LYS A 43 -7.52 -0.87 -0.09
N ARG A 44 -7.50 -1.71 0.94
CA ARG A 44 -6.29 -1.94 1.73
C ARG A 44 -5.45 -3.00 1.05
N VAL A 45 -4.16 -2.74 0.94
CA VAL A 45 -3.23 -3.57 0.19
C VAL A 45 -2.00 -3.81 1.04
N LEU A 46 -1.57 -5.07 1.14
CA LEU A 46 -0.32 -5.47 1.78
C LEU A 46 0.81 -5.38 0.75
N VAL A 47 1.92 -4.78 1.13
CA VAL A 47 3.06 -4.53 0.23
C VAL A 47 4.37 -4.89 0.91
N ASN A 48 5.37 -5.20 0.09
CA ASN A 48 6.76 -5.22 0.53
C ASN A 48 7.30 -3.78 0.46
N PRO A 49 7.68 -3.14 1.57
CA PRO A 49 8.11 -1.73 1.56
C PRO A 49 9.47 -1.53 0.87
N LYS A 50 10.31 -2.56 0.76
CA LYS A 50 11.63 -2.49 0.11
C LYS A 50 11.51 -2.47 -1.41
N THR A 51 10.58 -3.24 -1.97
CA THR A 51 10.35 -3.33 -3.43
C THR A 51 9.13 -2.54 -3.90
N ARG A 52 8.30 -2.05 -2.96
CA ARG A 52 7.01 -1.40 -3.20
C ARG A 52 6.03 -2.29 -3.97
N THR A 53 6.21 -3.61 -3.88
CA THR A 53 5.41 -4.60 -4.61
C THR A 53 4.22 -5.05 -3.78
N VAL A 54 3.04 -5.14 -4.40
CA VAL A 54 1.84 -5.70 -3.79
C VAL A 54 2.01 -7.18 -3.54
N ILE A 55 1.82 -7.58 -2.29
CA ILE A 55 1.81 -8.97 -1.83
C ILE A 55 0.37 -9.50 -1.83
N GLU A 56 -0.58 -8.70 -1.35
CA GLU A 56 -1.97 -9.11 -1.18
C GLU A 56 -2.92 -7.91 -1.29
N VAL A 57 -4.11 -8.12 -1.85
CA VAL A 57 -5.21 -7.15 -1.84
C VAL A 57 -6.25 -7.61 -0.84
N VAL A 58 -6.46 -6.84 0.22
CA VAL A 58 -7.42 -7.14 1.29
C VAL A 58 -8.80 -6.60 0.88
N GLN A 59 -9.82 -7.46 0.85
CA GLN A 59 -11.22 -7.09 0.58
C GLN A 59 -12.00 -6.77 1.86
#